data_AF-A0A939MQX5-F1
#
_entry.id   AF-A0A939MQX5-F1
#
_cell.length_a   1.000
_cell.length_b   1.000
_cell.length_c   1.000
_cell.angle_alpha   90.00
_cell.angle_beta   90.00
_cell.angle_gamma   90.00
#
_symmetry.space_group_name_H-M   'P 1'
#
loop_
_entity.id
_entity.type
_entity.pdbx_description
1 polymer ?
#
loop_
_entity_poly.entity_id
_entity_poly.type
_entity_poly.pdbx_seq_one_letter_code
_entity_poly.pdbx_strand_id
1 'polypeptide(L)' 'MCRAVRCRTCGKTTWAGCGQHVDMVKMSVPAAEWCNGKHSPAQIDRAKTE' A
#
# COMPACT_ATOMS: atom_id res chain seq x y z
N MET A 1 12.20 2.59 -9.20
CA MET A 1 11.11 1.70 -9.66
C MET A 1 9.99 1.69 -8.64
N CYS A 2 8.78 2.11 -9.03
CA CYS A 2 7.59 1.83 -8.23
C CYS A 2 7.21 0.38 -8.46
N ARG A 3 6.99 -0.39 -7.38
CA ARG A 3 6.47 -1.76 -7.46
C ARG A 3 5.23 -1.90 -6.61
N ALA A 4 4.29 -2.72 -7.06
CA ALA A 4 3.17 -3.15 -6.23
C ALA A 4 3.70 -4.07 -5.11
N VAL A 5 3.30 -3.80 -3.89
CA VAL A 5 3.61 -4.59 -2.69
C VAL A 5 2.35 -4.72 -1.84
N ARG A 6 2.26 -5.77 -1.01
CA ARG A 6 1.18 -5.86 -0.04
C ARG A 6 1.47 -4.98 1.16
N CYS A 7 0.47 -4.23 1.60
CA CYS A 7 0.53 -3.50 2.85
C CYS A 7 0.61 -4.50 4.00
N ARG A 8 1.66 -4.41 4.82
CA ARG A 8 1.82 -5.27 6.01
C ARG A 8 0.74 -5.03 7.08
N THR A 9 0.09 -3.86 7.05
CA THR A 9 -0.92 -3.48 8.04
C THR A 9 -2.33 -3.93 7.68
N CYS A 10 -2.72 -3.84 6.39
CA CYS A 10 -4.09 -4.15 5.96
C CYS A 10 -4.18 -5.22 4.85
N GLY A 11 -3.07 -5.75 4.36
CA GLY A 11 -3.02 -6.78 3.32
C GLY A 11 -3.35 -6.30 1.89
N LYS A 12 -3.87 -5.08 1.74
CA LYS A 12 -4.21 -4.48 0.44
C LYS A 12 -3.00 -4.12 -0.40
N THR A 13 -3.20 -3.93 -1.71
CA THR A 13 -2.15 -3.51 -2.63
C THR A 13 -1.74 -2.07 -2.33
N THR A 14 -0.46 -1.88 -2.05
CA THR A 14 0.19 -0.58 -1.94
C THR A 14 1.40 -0.54 -2.86
N TRP A 15 2.13 0.56 -2.89
CA TRP A 15 3.27 0.72 -3.77
C TRP A 15 4.49 1.19 -3.01
N ALA A 16 5.62 0.56 -3.30
CA ALA A 16 6.91 0.95 -2.76
C ALA A 16 7.75 1.57 -3.89
N GLY A 17 8.31 2.75 -3.64
CA GLY A 17 9.17 3.47 -4.58
C GLY A 17 8.85 4.98 -4.60
N CYS A 18 9.43 5.68 -5.57
CA CYS A 18 9.37 7.13 -5.73
C CYS A 18 7.98 7.72 -6.11
N GLY A 19 6.91 6.92 -6.17
CA GLY A 19 5.54 7.37 -6.45
C GLY A 19 5.24 7.82 -7.88
N GLN A 20 6.25 8.17 -8.67
CA GLN A 20 6.11 8.75 -10.03
C GLN A 20 5.28 7.90 -11.01
N HIS A 21 5.21 6.58 -10.82
CA HIS A 21 4.51 5.66 -11.72
C HIS A 21 3.26 5.03 -11.09
N VAL A 22 2.88 5.46 -9.88
CA VAL A 22 1.80 4.83 -9.12
C VAL A 22 0.45 5.05 -9.80
N ASP A 23 0.22 6.22 -10.37
CA ASP A 23 -1.06 6.58 -10.99
C ASP A 23 -1.34 5.75 -12.25
N MET A 24 -0.29 5.38 -12.99
CA MET A 24 -0.43 4.48 -14.13
C MET A 24 -0.85 3.07 -13.70
N VAL A 25 -0.27 2.56 -12.61
CA VAL A 25 -0.59 1.21 -12.08
C VAL A 25 -1.97 1.20 -11.42
N LYS A 26 -2.33 2.29 -10.74
CA LYS A 26 -3.65 2.51 -10.17
C LYS A 26 -4.74 2.38 -11.23
N MET A 27 -4.56 2.92 -12.43
CA MET A 27 -5.57 2.79 -13.50
C MET A 27 -5.93 1.33 -13.84
N SER A 28 -5.01 0.38 -13.64
CA SER A 28 -5.24 -1.05 -13.91
C SER A 28 -5.76 -1.85 -12.70
N VAL A 29 -5.86 -1.25 -11.50
CA VAL A 29 -6.26 -1.93 -10.27
C VAL A 29 -7.53 -1.27 -9.72
N PRO A 30 -8.59 -2.01 -9.37
CA PRO A 30 -9.78 -1.43 -8.76
C PRO A 30 -9.45 -0.67 -7.47
N ALA A 31 -10.02 0.52 -7.28
CA ALA A 31 -9.77 1.34 -6.08
C ALA A 31 -10.08 0.62 -4.76
N ALA A 32 -10.98 -0.37 -4.77
CA ALA A 32 -11.32 -1.20 -3.61
C ALA A 32 -10.11 -2.01 -3.07
N GLU A 33 -9.19 -2.40 -3.96
CA GLU A 33 -8.00 -3.20 -3.67
C GLU A 33 -6.81 -2.35 -3.18
N TRP A 34 -6.94 -1.02 -3.21
CA TRP A 34 -5.87 -0.12 -2.83
C TRP A 34 -5.79 0.06 -1.32
N CYS A 35 -4.56 0.05 -0.81
CA CYS A 35 -4.28 0.61 0.49
C CYS A 35 -4.42 2.14 0.42
N ASN A 36 -5.24 2.69 1.29
CA ASN A 36 -5.44 4.14 1.42
C ASN A 36 -4.34 4.83 2.23
N GLY A 37 -3.34 4.08 2.72
CA GLY A 37 -2.26 4.58 3.58
C GLY A 37 -2.73 5.10 4.95
N LYS A 38 -4.01 4.94 5.30
CA LYS A 38 -4.57 5.39 6.58
C LYS A 38 -4.65 4.19 7.53
N HIS A 39 -3.71 4.16 8.48
CA HIS A 39 -3.66 3.15 9.54
C HIS A 39 -3.49 3.83 10.89
N SER A 40 -4.16 3.30 11.90
CA SER A 40 -3.97 3.75 13.28
C SER A 40 -2.56 3.36 13.77
N PRO A 41 -1.96 4.13 14.70
CA PRO A 41 -0.64 3.84 15.26
C PRO A 41 -0.52 2.41 15.80
N ALA A 42 -1.56 1.92 16.48
CA ALA A 42 -1.62 0.55 16.99
C ALA A 42 -1.58 -0.52 15.89
N GLN A 43 -2.14 -0.25 14.71
CA GLN A 43 -2.11 -1.19 13.59
C GLN A 43 -0.73 -1.24 12.93
N ILE A 44 -0.05 -0.09 12.86
CA ILE A 44 1.31 0.01 12.31
C ILE A 44 2.31 -0.68 13.24
N ASP A 45 2.17 -0.45 14.55
CA ASP A 45 3.01 -1.06 15.58
C ASP A 45 2.95 -2.59 15.54
N ARG A 46 1.73 -3.15 15.51
CA ARG A 46 1.51 -4.59 15.35
C ARG A 46 2.12 -5.16 14.06
N ALA A 47 2.12 -4.41 12.97
CA ALA A 47 2.69 -4.85 11.69
C ALA A 47 4.21 -4.68 11.58
N LYS A 48 4.87 -4.03 12.54
CA LYS A 48 6.33 -3.85 12.60
C LYS A 48 7.03 -4.88 13.48
N THR A 49 6.31 -5.48 14.43
CA THR A 49 6.86 -6.46 15.38
C THR A 49 6.90 -7.88 14.82
N GLU A 50 6.44 -8.08 13.58
CA GLU A 50 6.46 -9.33 12.80
C GLU A 50 7.55 -9.27 11.71
#